data_AF-A0A2L2Z0M5-F1
#
_entry.id   AF-A0A2L2Z0M5-F1
#
_cell.length_a   1.000
_cell.length_b   1.000
_cell.length_c   1.000
_cell.angle_alpha   90.00
_cell.angle_beta   90.00
_cell.angle_gamma   90.00
#
_symmetry.space_group_name_H-M   'P 1'
#
loop_
_entity.id
_entity.type
_entity.pdbx_description
1 polymer ?
#
loop_
_entity_poly.entity_id
_entity_poly.type
_entity_poly.pdbx_seq_one_letter_code
_entity_poly.pdbx_strand_id
1 'polypeptide(L)'
;VSSERFYGGRLPLQCFRCQGYGHSQRTCTEKPRCMKCAGGHFSFQCTKSRDTPATCCNCGKNHTSNYSGCEARPSKKTIKTKARTPANSAHRLVTLMKELQDLMKDQEVLSLLQTLLTGSSPS
;
A
#
# COMPACT_ATOMS: atom_id res chain seq x y z
N VAL A 1 -1.67 9.53 17.59
CA VAL A 1 -2.69 8.59 17.07
C VAL A 1 -2.39 8.33 15.60
N SER A 2 -1.63 7.27 15.32
CA SER A 2 -1.14 6.92 13.99
C SER A 2 -2.29 6.33 13.18
N SER A 3 -2.70 7.03 12.12
CA SER A 3 -3.77 6.56 11.24
C SER A 3 -3.31 5.37 10.42
N GLU A 4 -3.89 4.22 10.75
CA GLU A 4 -3.74 2.98 10.00
C GLU A 4 -4.09 3.23 8.53
N ARG A 5 -3.09 3.01 7.68
CA ARG A 5 -3.22 3.05 6.24
C ARG A 5 -3.98 1.79 5.83
N PHE A 6 -5.30 1.91 5.64
CA PHE A 6 -6.13 0.87 5.03
C PHE A 6 -5.75 0.71 3.53
N TYR A 7 -4.66 -0.01 3.27
CA TYR A 7 -4.35 -0.58 1.96
C TYR A 7 -4.83 -2.04 1.96
N GLY A 8 -6.06 -2.30 1.52
CA GLY A 8 -6.55 -3.70 1.50
C GLY A 8 -7.98 -3.96 1.02
N GLY A 9 -8.68 -2.98 0.45
CA GLY A 9 -10.03 -3.19 -0.06
C GLY A 9 -10.04 -3.31 -1.58
N ARG A 10 -10.65 -4.36 -2.12
CA ARG A 10 -10.88 -4.59 -3.56
C ARG A 10 -11.76 -3.52 -4.25
N LEU A 11 -11.95 -2.35 -3.65
CA LEU A 11 -12.89 -1.30 -4.06
C LEU A 11 -12.13 0.02 -4.24
N PRO A 12 -12.47 0.84 -5.23
CA PRO A 12 -11.81 2.13 -5.44
C PRO A 12 -11.97 3.01 -4.19
N LEU A 13 -10.85 3.57 -3.74
CA LEU A 13 -10.82 4.48 -2.60
C LEU A 13 -11.80 5.64 -2.85
N GLN A 14 -12.76 5.83 -1.95
CA GLN A 14 -13.75 6.90 -2.03
C GLN A 14 -13.43 7.98 -1.00
N CYS A 15 -13.37 9.24 -1.45
CA CYS A 15 -13.09 10.38 -0.61
C CYS A 15 -14.31 10.78 0.21
N PHE A 16 -14.23 10.79 1.54
CA PHE A 16 -15.35 11.20 2.40
C PHE A 16 -15.69 12.69 2.34
N ARG A 17 -14.78 13.54 1.82
CA ARG A 17 -15.03 14.98 1.65
C ARG A 17 -15.86 15.25 0.41
N CYS A 18 -15.36 14.90 -0.77
CA CYS A 18 -16.02 15.24 -2.06
C CYS A 18 -16.80 14.08 -2.69
N GLN A 19 -16.77 12.88 -2.08
CA GLN A 19 -17.40 11.64 -2.55
C GLN A 19 -16.87 11.07 -3.87
N GLY A 20 -15.81 11.68 -4.43
CA GLY A 20 -15.10 11.18 -5.62
C GLY A 20 -14.22 9.97 -5.32
N TYR A 21 -13.75 9.32 -6.38
CA TYR A 21 -12.89 8.13 -6.30
C TYR A 21 -11.41 8.46 -6.52
N GLY A 22 -10.52 7.57 -6.07
CA GLY A 22 -9.08 7.59 -6.37
C GLY A 22 -8.21 8.42 -5.43
N HIS A 23 -8.78 9.06 -4.41
CA HIS A 23 -8.02 9.85 -3.45
C HIS A 23 -8.64 9.83 -2.05
N SER A 24 -7.83 10.17 -1.04
CA SER A 24 -8.26 10.24 0.36
C SER A 24 -8.79 11.64 0.71
N GLN A 25 -9.52 11.75 1.82
CA GLN A 25 -9.96 13.05 2.36
C GLN A 25 -8.79 14.01 2.64
N ARG A 26 -7.63 13.50 3.04
CA ARG A 26 -6.45 14.31 3.39
C ARG A 26 -5.82 15.01 2.19
N THR A 27 -5.88 14.36 1.04
CA THR A 27 -5.33 14.86 -0.23
C THR A 27 -6.39 15.52 -1.10
N CYS A 28 -7.60 15.72 -0.56
CA CYS A 28 -8.74 16.26 -1.29
C CYS A 28 -8.70 17.79 -1.28
N THR A 29 -8.60 18.40 -2.45
CA THR A 29 -8.70 19.86 -2.67
C THR A 29 -10.13 20.34 -2.94
N GLU A 30 -11.04 19.41 -3.26
CA GLU A 30 -12.42 19.69 -3.64
C GLU A 30 -13.32 20.12 -2.46
N LYS A 31 -14.41 20.83 -2.80
CA LYS A 31 -15.47 21.21 -1.84
C LYS A 31 -16.19 19.96 -1.29
N PRO A 32 -16.70 20.04 -0.04
CA PRO A 32 -17.45 18.93 0.53
C PRO A 32 -18.74 18.66 -0.25
N ARG A 33 -19.07 17.39 -0.44
CA ARG A 33 -20.33 16.93 -1.02
C ARG A 33 -20.99 15.90 -0.13
N CYS A 34 -22.31 16.04 0.02
CA CYS A 34 -23.10 15.15 0.83
C CYS A 34 -23.31 13.81 0.11
N MET A 35 -23.04 12.70 0.79
CA MET A 35 -23.24 11.34 0.29
C MET A 35 -24.72 11.01 0.04
N LYS A 36 -25.64 11.71 0.72
CA LYS A 36 -27.09 11.46 0.66
C LYS A 36 -27.79 12.30 -0.40
N CYS A 37 -27.39 13.55 -0.61
CA CYS A 37 -28.14 14.49 -1.45
C CYS A 37 -27.31 15.23 -2.49
N ALA A 38 -26.01 14.92 -2.60
CA ALA A 38 -25.06 15.63 -3.47
C ALA A 38 -24.88 17.14 -3.19
N GLY A 39 -25.49 17.68 -2.14
CA GLY A 39 -25.36 19.09 -1.75
C GLY A 39 -23.96 19.46 -1.24
N GLY A 40 -23.62 20.76 -1.28
CA GLY A 40 -22.31 21.32 -0.92
C GLY A 40 -22.00 21.39 0.58
N HIS A 41 -22.27 20.32 1.32
CA HIS A 41 -22.03 20.21 2.76
C HIS A 41 -21.54 18.81 3.12
N PHE A 42 -21.01 18.63 4.33
CA PHE A 42 -20.65 17.30 4.81
C PHE A 42 -21.89 16.47 5.15
N SER A 43 -21.84 15.16 4.94
CA SER A 43 -22.99 14.25 5.17
C SER A 43 -23.58 14.32 6.59
N PHE A 44 -22.78 14.69 7.61
CA PHE A 44 -23.26 14.84 8.99
C PHE A 44 -24.07 16.12 9.22
N GLN A 45 -23.94 17.13 8.35
CA GLN A 45 -24.72 18.38 8.38
C GLN A 45 -26.00 18.27 7.54
N CYS A 46 -26.25 17.10 6.95
CA CYS A 46 -27.37 16.93 6.05
C CYS A 46 -28.69 16.83 6.83
N THR A 47 -29.61 17.77 6.57
CA THR A 47 -30.96 17.82 7.14
C THR A 47 -31.97 16.94 6.40
N LYS A 48 -31.56 16.31 5.30
CA LYS A 48 -32.43 15.47 4.47
C LYS A 48 -32.84 14.21 5.24
N SER A 49 -34.16 13.97 5.35
CA SER A 49 -34.69 12.77 6.03
C SER A 49 -34.25 11.48 5.31
N ARG A 50 -34.16 10.39 6.08
CA ARG A 50 -33.87 9.04 5.56
C ARG A 50 -34.94 8.53 4.61
N ASP A 51 -36.17 9.05 4.71
CA ASP A 51 -37.32 8.62 3.91
C ASP A 51 -37.33 9.24 2.51
N THR A 52 -36.49 10.26 2.28
CA THR A 52 -36.39 10.91 0.98
C THR A 52 -35.35 10.22 0.10
N PRO A 53 -35.56 10.12 -1.22
CA PRO A 53 -34.65 9.42 -2.12
C PRO A 53 -33.27 10.08 -2.09
N ALA A 54 -32.22 9.29 -1.89
CA ALA A 54 -30.85 9.76 -1.95
C ALA A 54 -30.45 10.09 -3.40
N THR A 55 -29.51 11.02 -3.57
CA THR A 55 -28.99 11.43 -4.87
C THR A 55 -27.48 11.22 -4.89
N CYS A 56 -27.00 10.43 -5.84
CA CYS A 56 -25.59 10.13 -6.00
C CYS A 56 -24.87 11.33 -6.63
N CYS A 57 -23.81 11.81 -5.99
CA CYS A 57 -23.02 12.93 -6.53
C CYS A 57 -22.19 12.55 -7.78
N ASN A 58 -22.00 11.26 -8.05
CA ASN A 58 -21.13 10.78 -9.12
C ASN A 58 -21.92 10.43 -10.40
N CYS A 59 -23.16 9.91 -10.28
CA CYS A 59 -24.01 9.55 -11.43
C CYS A 59 -25.38 10.24 -11.46
N GLY A 60 -25.76 10.99 -10.42
CA GLY A 60 -27.04 11.69 -10.33
C GLY A 60 -28.26 10.80 -10.04
N LYS A 61 -28.11 9.48 -9.98
CA LYS A 61 -29.23 8.53 -9.78
C LYS A 61 -29.67 8.45 -8.31
N ASN A 62 -30.83 7.80 -8.12
CA ASN A 62 -31.52 7.64 -6.84
C ASN A 62 -30.86 6.59 -5.92
N HIS A 63 -29.62 6.84 -5.51
CA HIS A 63 -28.91 6.05 -4.49
C HIS A 63 -27.85 6.91 -3.79
N THR A 64 -27.30 6.44 -2.68
CA THR A 64 -26.22 7.13 -1.97
C THR A 64 -24.90 7.00 -2.71
N SER A 65 -24.01 8.00 -2.64
CA SER A 65 -22.74 7.97 -3.38
C SER A 65 -21.80 6.79 -3.06
N ASN A 66 -22.02 6.07 -1.95
CA ASN A 66 -21.26 4.87 -1.57
C ASN A 66 -21.85 3.55 -2.13
N TYR A 67 -22.96 3.62 -2.87
CA TYR A 67 -23.60 2.44 -3.44
C TYR A 67 -22.63 1.65 -4.33
N SER A 68 -22.49 0.35 -4.08
CA SER A 68 -21.49 -0.49 -4.74
C SER A 68 -21.79 -0.78 -6.20
N GLY A 69 -23.07 -0.78 -6.58
CA GLY A 69 -23.55 -0.94 -7.95
C GLY A 69 -23.67 0.37 -8.72
N CYS A 70 -23.10 1.48 -8.23
CA CYS A 70 -23.09 2.73 -8.97
C CYS A 70 -22.29 2.59 -10.27
N GLU A 71 -22.88 2.94 -11.41
CA GLU A 71 -22.21 2.87 -12.72
C GLU A 71 -20.99 3.81 -12.83
N ALA A 72 -20.99 4.92 -12.08
CA ALA A 72 -19.87 5.85 -12.03
C ALA A 72 -18.73 5.34 -11.13
N ARG A 73 -18.91 4.20 -10.44
CA ARG A 73 -17.85 3.59 -9.65
C ARG A 73 -16.81 2.98 -10.59
N PRO A 74 -15.53 3.40 -10.52
CA PRO A 74 -14.48 2.84 -11.36
C PRO A 74 -14.40 1.32 -11.18
N SER A 75 -14.42 0.59 -12.29
CA SER A 75 -14.17 -0.84 -12.28
C SER A 75 -12.71 -1.10 -11.86
N LYS A 76 -12.46 -2.26 -11.26
CA LYS A 76 -11.10 -2.68 -10.95
C LYS A 76 -10.33 -2.75 -12.27
N LYS A 77 -9.38 -1.85 -12.50
CA LYS A 77 -8.32 -2.15 -13.44
C LYS A 77 -7.56 -3.30 -12.80
N THR A 78 -7.59 -4.47 -13.42
CA THR A 78 -6.68 -5.56 -13.07
C THR A 78 -5.28 -4.97 -13.20
N ILE A 79 -4.69 -4.55 -12.09
CA ILE A 79 -3.28 -4.24 -12.08
C ILE A 79 -2.66 -5.60 -12.39
N LYS A 80 -2.24 -5.79 -13.64
CA LYS A 80 -1.33 -6.89 -13.99
C LYS A 80 -0.14 -6.65 -13.09
N THR A 81 -0.10 -7.34 -11.96
CA THR A 81 1.07 -7.38 -11.10
C THR A 81 2.17 -7.90 -12.00
N LYS A 82 3.01 -7.01 -12.55
CA LYS A 82 4.31 -7.43 -13.07
C LYS A 82 4.89 -8.24 -11.91
N ALA A 83 5.18 -9.52 -12.16
CA ALA A 83 5.75 -10.41 -11.18
C ALA A 83 6.91 -9.66 -10.53
N ARG A 84 6.76 -9.26 -9.27
CA ARG A 84 7.86 -8.67 -8.53
C ARG A 84 8.84 -9.82 -8.37
N THR A 85 9.99 -9.73 -9.03
CA THR A 85 11.11 -10.62 -8.72
C THR A 85 11.31 -10.57 -7.20
N PRO A 86 11.39 -11.72 -6.52
CA PRO A 86 11.58 -11.73 -5.08
C PRO A 86 12.94 -11.08 -4.78
N ALA A 87 12.91 -9.87 -4.23
CA ALA A 87 14.09 -9.11 -3.82
C ALA A 87 14.97 -9.87 -2.80
N ASN A 88 14.44 -10.96 -2.25
CA ASN A 88 15.06 -11.75 -1.19
C ASN A 88 16.17 -12.68 -1.70
N SER A 89 16.14 -13.11 -2.97
CA SER A 89 17.17 -14.03 -3.49
C SER A 89 18.51 -13.33 -3.71
N ALA A 90 18.48 -12.09 -4.21
CA ALA A 90 19.69 -11.29 -4.42
C ALA A 90 20.35 -10.92 -3.09
N HIS A 91 19.56 -10.61 -2.05
CA HIS A 91 20.09 -10.27 -0.73
C HIS A 91 20.84 -11.44 -0.09
N ARG A 92 20.29 -12.67 -0.13
CA ARG A 92 20.98 -13.84 0.44
C ARG A 92 22.31 -14.13 -0.23
N LEU A 93 22.39 -14.00 -1.57
CA LEU A 93 23.64 -14.25 -2.30
C LEU A 93 24.71 -13.22 -1.93
N VAL A 94 24.34 -11.94 -1.81
CA VAL A 94 25.26 -10.88 -1.39
C VAL A 94 25.75 -11.09 0.05
N THR A 95 24.88 -11.53 0.96
CA THR A 95 25.28 -11.85 2.34
C THR A 95 26.29 -12.99 2.39
N LEU A 96 26.03 -14.10 1.68
CA LEU A 96 26.95 -15.24 1.61
C LEU A 96 28.31 -14.84 1.02
N MET A 97 28.32 -14.01 -0.03
CA MET A 97 29.56 -13.51 -0.61
C MET A 97 30.37 -12.67 0.37
N LYS A 98 29.69 -11.86 1.20
CA LYS A 98 30.36 -11.06 2.23
C LYS A 98 30.93 -11.93 3.36
N GLU A 99 30.16 -12.91 3.83
CA GLU A 99 30.60 -13.86 4.86
C GLU A 99 31.83 -14.66 4.39
N LEU A 100 31.83 -15.15 3.15
CA LEU A 100 33.01 -15.82 2.57
C LEU A 100 34.23 -14.89 2.51
N GLN A 101 34.01 -13.63 2.14
CA GLN A 101 35.09 -12.67 2.04
C GLN A 101 35.65 -12.24 3.40
N ASP A 102 34.83 -12.22 4.45
CA ASP A 102 35.27 -11.95 5.81
C ASP A 102 36.02 -13.16 6.39
N LEU A 103 35.58 -14.40 6.10
CA LEU A 103 36.30 -15.62 6.49
C LEU A 103 37.71 -15.71 5.87
N MET A 104 37.85 -15.29 4.61
CA MET A 104 39.16 -15.26 3.93
C MET A 104 40.11 -14.17 4.45
N LYS A 105 39.60 -13.20 5.21
CA LYS A 105 40.41 -12.12 5.82
C LYS A 105 40.79 -12.41 7.26
N ASP A 106 40.19 -13.44 7.86
CA ASP A 106 40.44 -13.80 9.24
C ASP A 106 41.86 -14.33 9.43
N GLN A 107 42.64 -13.65 10.26
CA GLN A 107 44.05 -13.96 10.51
C GLN A 107 44.25 -15.29 11.22
N GLU A 108 43.30 -15.72 12.05
CA GLU A 108 43.37 -17.02 12.74
C GLU A 108 43.11 -18.16 11.74
N VAL A 109 42.18 -17.95 10.80
CA VAL A 109 41.92 -18.93 9.73
C VAL A 109 43.11 -19.03 8.77
N LEU A 110 43.74 -17.90 8.44
CA LEU A 110 44.94 -17.87 7.60
C LEU A 110 46.16 -18.51 8.30
N SER A 111 46.35 -18.27 9.60
CA SER A 111 47.45 -18.89 10.36
C SER A 111 47.26 -20.40 10.46
N LEU A 112 46.04 -20.88 10.74
CA LEU A 112 45.70 -22.30 10.74
C LEU A 112 45.92 -22.96 9.38
N LEU A 113 45.47 -22.33 8.29
CA LEU A 113 45.74 -22.81 6.93
C LEU A 113 47.23 -22.88 6.65
N GLN A 114 48.00 -21.87 7.06
CA GLN A 114 49.44 -21.85 6.88
C GLN A 114 50.13 -22.96 7.69
N THR A 115 49.72 -23.22 8.93
CA THR A 115 50.24 -24.34 9.75
C THR A 115 49.94 -25.69 9.11
N LEU A 116 48.73 -25.89 8.58
CA LEU A 116 48.34 -27.13 7.90
C LEU A 116 49.09 -27.35 6.58
N LEU A 117 49.37 -26.28 5.84
CA LEU A 117 50.08 -26.34 4.56
C LEU A 117 51.61 -26.43 4.72
N THR A 118 52.17 -25.89 5.80
CA THR A 118 53.64 -25.82 6.02
C THR A 118 54.17 -26.85 7.02
N GLY A 119 53.30 -27.57 7.75
CA GLY A 119 53.68 -28.70 8.61
C GLY A 119 54.71 -28.37 9.71
N SER A 120 54.82 -27.10 10.10
CA SER A 120 55.80 -26.68 11.11
C SER A 120 55.17 -26.73 12.50
N SER A 121 55.63 -27.65 13.36
CA SER A 121 55.28 -27.66 14.78
C SER A 121 55.77 -26.38 15.48
N PRO A 122 54.98 -25.75 16.35
CA PRO A 122 55.47 -24.63 17.16
C PRO A 122 56.53 -25.16 18.15
N SER A 123 57.70 -24.52 18.17
CA SER A 123 58.77 -24.75 19.14
C SER A 123 58.55 -23.94 20.40
#